data_AF-A0A1E1MFL2-F1
#
_entry.id   AF-A0A1E1MFL2-F1
#
_cell.length_a   1.000
_cell.length_b   1.000
_cell.length_c   1.000
_cell.angle_alpha   90.00
_cell.angle_beta   90.00
_cell.angle_gamma   90.00
#
_symmetry.space_group_name_H-M   'P 1'
#
loop_
_entity.id
_entity.type
_entity.pdbx_description
1 polymer ?
#
loop_
_entity_poly.entity_id
_entity_poly.type
_entity_poly.pdbx_seq_one_letter_code
_entity_poly.pdbx_strand_id
1 'polypeptide(L)'
;MIRENSMIFFKHNFQETSAFKNPENLHGLIEKMHKNGVMKSSILVPSKCESFYYSHKPVYSGLESLKLSFGMENVVVGAANAFCAVSAVSPLYNALQQQNMLKGHWRDLDNIITANISEIFRGSLPVTAKQMVNRLYLCMKIPVAAFSETYRGAKPNFNHLIGRDSEETIQASSVSTHLSWYLQGEDSAERFV
;
A
#
# COMPACT_ATOMS: atom_id res chain seq x y z
N MET A 1 -52.64 20.42 -10.36
CA MET A 1 -51.23 20.72 -10.74
C MET A 1 -50.36 19.67 -10.07
N ILE A 2 -50.13 18.55 -10.74
CA ILE A 2 -49.47 17.36 -10.16
C ILE A 2 -48.01 17.39 -10.62
N ARG A 3 -47.07 17.45 -9.67
CA ARG A 3 -45.63 17.33 -9.95
C ARG A 3 -45.34 15.87 -10.30
N GLU A 4 -44.89 15.62 -11.52
CA GLU A 4 -44.35 14.34 -11.97
C GLU A 4 -43.06 14.03 -11.17
N ASN A 5 -43.17 13.08 -10.25
CA ASN A 5 -42.00 12.43 -9.66
C ASN A 5 -41.41 11.49 -10.70
N SER A 6 -40.28 11.87 -11.28
CA SER A 6 -39.46 11.02 -12.12
C SER A 6 -38.90 9.85 -11.28
N MET A 7 -39.65 8.75 -11.21
CA MET A 7 -39.14 7.44 -10.79
C MET A 7 -38.15 6.96 -11.84
N ILE A 8 -36.86 7.06 -11.55
CA ILE A 8 -35.83 6.34 -12.29
C ILE A 8 -35.91 4.88 -11.84
N PHE A 9 -36.65 4.08 -12.59
CA PHE A 9 -36.65 2.63 -12.44
C PHE A 9 -35.27 2.08 -12.84
N PHE A 10 -34.45 1.66 -11.86
CA PHE A 10 -33.43 0.64 -12.09
C PHE A 10 -34.12 -0.73 -12.09
N LYS A 11 -34.98 -0.96 -13.08
CA LYS A 11 -35.60 -2.27 -13.31
C LYS A 11 -35.61 -2.46 -14.82
N HIS A 12 -35.02 -3.57 -15.27
CA HIS A 12 -34.78 -3.90 -16.68
C HIS A 12 -33.68 -3.11 -17.38
N ASN A 13 -32.42 -3.46 -17.12
CA ASN A 13 -31.41 -3.72 -18.18
C ASN A 13 -30.12 -4.29 -17.58
N PHE A 14 -30.25 -5.19 -16.60
CA PHE A 14 -29.16 -6.07 -16.18
C PHE A 14 -29.12 -7.29 -17.12
N GLN A 15 -29.17 -7.03 -18.44
CA GLN A 15 -28.58 -7.99 -19.36
C GLN A 15 -27.09 -7.87 -19.15
N GLU A 16 -26.41 -9.00 -18.95
CA GLU A 16 -24.96 -9.10 -18.86
C GLU A 16 -24.32 -8.40 -20.07
N THR A 17 -24.11 -7.10 -19.97
CA THR A 17 -23.35 -6.38 -20.98
C THR A 17 -21.93 -6.86 -20.84
N SER A 18 -21.38 -7.34 -21.95
CA SER A 18 -20.01 -7.79 -22.19
C SER A 18 -18.88 -6.90 -21.60
N ALA A 19 -19.21 -5.71 -21.09
CA ALA A 19 -18.32 -4.83 -20.36
C ALA A 19 -17.74 -5.45 -19.06
N PHE A 20 -18.47 -6.33 -18.37
CA PHE A 20 -17.93 -7.00 -17.17
C PHE A 20 -16.96 -8.14 -17.49
N LYS A 21 -16.90 -8.61 -18.75
CA LYS A 21 -15.90 -9.59 -19.19
C LYS A 21 -14.56 -8.96 -19.56
N ASN A 22 -14.50 -7.63 -19.70
CA ASN A 22 -13.29 -6.94 -20.15
C ASN A 22 -13.11 -5.60 -19.40
N PRO A 23 -12.19 -5.52 -18.42
CA PRO A 23 -12.07 -4.38 -17.50
C PRO A 23 -11.74 -3.05 -18.20
N GLU A 24 -11.21 -3.09 -19.42
CA GLU A 24 -10.89 -1.89 -20.22
C GLU A 24 -12.15 -1.13 -20.69
N ASN A 25 -13.30 -1.79 -20.77
CA ASN A 25 -14.56 -1.16 -21.18
C ASN A 25 -15.31 -0.48 -20.02
N LEU A 26 -14.87 -0.69 -18.78
CA LEU A 26 -15.49 -0.10 -17.60
C LEU A 26 -15.35 1.42 -17.61
N HIS A 27 -14.20 1.93 -18.05
CA HIS A 27 -13.91 3.35 -18.08
C HIS A 27 -14.80 4.10 -19.07
N GLY A 28 -15.02 3.54 -20.27
CA GLY A 28 -15.91 4.12 -21.29
C GLY A 28 -17.39 4.07 -20.89
N LEU A 29 -17.79 3.07 -20.11
CA LEU A 29 -19.14 2.97 -19.55
C LEU A 29 -19.37 4.04 -18.47
N ILE A 30 -18.40 4.22 -17.56
CA ILE A 30 -18.44 5.25 -16.52
C ILE A 30 -18.48 6.65 -17.14
N GLU A 31 -17.67 6.89 -18.18
CA GLU A 31 -17.64 8.19 -18.86
C GLU A 31 -18.96 8.50 -19.59
N LYS A 32 -19.58 7.49 -20.22
CA LYS A 32 -20.93 7.62 -20.81
C LYS A 32 -22.00 7.87 -19.75
N MET A 33 -21.94 7.20 -18.61
CA MET A 33 -22.89 7.40 -17.51
C MET A 33 -22.73 8.77 -16.82
N HIS A 34 -21.51 9.30 -16.77
CA HIS A 34 -21.23 10.64 -16.27
C HIS A 34 -21.71 11.73 -17.26
N LYS A 35 -21.44 11.57 -18.57
CA LYS A 35 -21.94 12.49 -19.62
C LYS A 35 -23.46 12.53 -19.71
N ASN A 36 -24.14 11.41 -19.45
CA ASN A 36 -25.60 11.33 -19.46
C ASN A 36 -26.27 11.83 -18.15
N GLY A 37 -25.49 12.37 -17.20
CA GLY A 37 -26.01 12.97 -15.97
C GLY A 37 -26.60 11.98 -14.95
N VAL A 38 -26.38 10.68 -15.15
CA VAL A 38 -26.92 9.60 -14.29
C VAL A 38 -26.11 9.47 -13.00
N MET A 39 -24.80 9.76 -13.04
CA MET A 39 -23.96 9.83 -11.84
C MET A 39 -23.70 11.28 -11.43
N LYS A 40 -24.64 11.87 -10.68
CA LYS A 40 -24.24 12.89 -9.71
C LYS A 40 -23.58 12.16 -8.54
N SER A 41 -22.28 12.31 -8.40
CA SER A 41 -21.44 11.76 -7.32
C SER A 41 -21.91 12.15 -5.91
N SER A 42 -22.89 13.05 -5.78
CA SER A 42 -23.38 13.56 -4.51
C SER A 42 -24.49 12.73 -3.86
N ILE A 43 -25.08 11.71 -4.51
CA ILE A 43 -26.22 10.99 -3.92
C ILE A 43 -26.18 9.49 -4.28
N LEU A 44 -25.23 8.76 -3.69
CA LEU A 44 -25.42 7.31 -3.49
C LEU A 44 -26.44 7.12 -2.37
N VAL A 45 -27.73 7.26 -2.69
CA VAL A 45 -28.80 6.92 -1.74
C VAL A 45 -29.14 5.44 -1.93
N PRO A 46 -29.00 4.61 -0.88
CA PRO A 46 -29.42 3.22 -0.96
C PRO A 46 -30.91 3.14 -1.35
N SER A 47 -31.24 2.13 -2.14
CA SER A 47 -32.61 1.89 -2.57
C SER A 47 -33.54 1.84 -1.35
N LYS A 48 -34.65 2.60 -1.37
CA LYS A 48 -35.67 2.62 -0.31
C LYS A 48 -36.49 1.33 -0.23
N CYS A 49 -36.18 0.34 -1.06
CA CYS A 49 -36.92 -0.91 -1.11
C CYS A 49 -36.61 -1.72 0.15
N GLU A 50 -37.65 -2.12 0.88
CA GLU A 50 -37.48 -2.88 2.12
C GLU A 50 -36.76 -4.21 1.88
N SER A 51 -36.99 -4.83 0.71
CA SER A 51 -36.26 -6.03 0.27
C SER A 51 -34.79 -5.80 -0.01
N PHE A 52 -34.33 -4.56 -0.22
CA PHE A 52 -32.90 -4.24 -0.37
C PHE A 52 -32.13 -4.57 0.91
N TYR A 53 -32.71 -4.29 2.09
CA TYR A 53 -32.13 -4.62 3.39
C TYR A 53 -32.10 -6.13 3.68
N TYR A 54 -33.02 -6.90 3.09
CA TYR A 54 -33.13 -8.35 3.30
C TYR A 54 -32.39 -9.17 2.24
N SER A 55 -32.26 -8.66 1.01
CA SER A 55 -31.53 -9.32 -0.09
C SER A 55 -30.03 -9.02 -0.07
N HIS A 56 -29.61 -7.84 0.39
CA HIS A 56 -28.21 -7.54 0.66
C HIS A 56 -27.98 -7.63 2.15
N LYS A 57 -27.49 -8.78 2.63
CA LYS A 57 -27.14 -9.00 4.04
C LYS A 57 -26.10 -7.95 4.45
N PRO A 58 -26.47 -6.87 5.18
CA PRO A 58 -25.56 -5.74 5.41
C PRO A 58 -24.37 -6.19 6.26
N VAL A 59 -24.62 -7.12 7.19
CA VAL A 59 -23.59 -7.81 7.99
C VAL A 59 -22.58 -8.54 7.10
N TYR A 60 -23.05 -9.25 6.07
CA TYR A 60 -22.16 -9.94 5.13
C TYR A 60 -21.33 -8.94 4.32
N SER A 61 -21.94 -7.86 3.82
CA SER A 61 -21.20 -6.82 3.08
C SER A 61 -20.16 -6.13 3.95
N GLY A 62 -20.48 -5.88 5.23
CA GLY A 62 -19.55 -5.33 6.21
C GLY A 62 -18.39 -6.29 6.50
N LEU A 63 -18.69 -7.59 6.67
CA LEU A 63 -17.68 -8.62 6.90
C LEU A 63 -16.72 -8.75 5.70
N GLU A 64 -17.24 -8.76 4.48
CA GLU A 64 -16.40 -8.83 3.27
C GLU A 64 -15.57 -7.56 3.08
N SER A 65 -16.14 -6.38 3.34
CA SER A 65 -15.36 -5.13 3.34
C SER A 65 -14.25 -5.15 4.39
N LEU A 66 -14.52 -5.68 5.58
CA LEU A 66 -13.55 -5.80 6.66
C LEU A 66 -12.40 -6.76 6.29
N LYS A 67 -12.73 -7.92 5.73
CA LYS A 67 -11.75 -8.89 5.21
C LYS A 67 -10.86 -8.26 4.13
N LEU A 68 -11.46 -7.48 3.22
CA LEU A 68 -10.71 -6.77 2.18
C LEU A 68 -9.74 -5.76 2.79
N SER A 69 -10.21 -4.92 3.72
CA SER A 69 -9.35 -3.93 4.40
C SER A 69 -8.20 -4.59 5.17
N PHE A 70 -8.50 -5.67 5.90
CA PHE A 70 -7.49 -6.48 6.59
C PHE A 70 -6.46 -7.10 5.63
N GLY A 71 -6.93 -7.70 4.53
CA GLY A 71 -6.07 -8.24 3.50
C GLY A 71 -5.15 -7.19 2.88
N MET A 72 -5.67 -5.99 2.61
CA MET A 72 -4.89 -4.86 2.10
C MET A 72 -3.81 -4.41 3.08
N GLU A 73 -4.13 -4.28 4.37
CA GLU A 73 -3.15 -3.90 5.40
C GLU A 73 -1.96 -4.87 5.41
N ASN A 74 -2.22 -6.19 5.43
CA ASN A 74 -1.17 -7.21 5.44
C ASN A 74 -0.29 -7.16 4.19
N VAL A 75 -0.89 -6.96 3.01
CA VAL A 75 -0.14 -6.79 1.76
C VAL A 75 0.75 -5.55 1.81
N VAL A 76 0.22 -4.43 2.30
CA VAL A 76 0.98 -3.18 2.43
C VAL A 76 2.13 -3.32 3.41
N VAL A 77 1.89 -3.93 4.58
CA VAL A 77 2.93 -4.19 5.59
C VAL A 77 4.03 -5.08 5.01
N GLY A 78 3.66 -6.17 4.33
CA GLY A 78 4.62 -7.07 3.68
C GLY A 78 5.43 -6.36 2.61
N ALA A 79 4.78 -5.58 1.74
CA ALA A 79 5.44 -4.82 0.68
C ALA A 79 6.39 -3.76 1.25
N ALA A 80 5.97 -3.04 2.29
CA ALA A 80 6.79 -2.02 2.93
C ALA A 80 8.05 -2.62 3.58
N ASN A 81 7.90 -3.74 4.30
CA ASN A 81 9.04 -4.45 4.89
C ASN A 81 10.00 -4.98 3.82
N ALA A 82 9.49 -5.55 2.73
CA ALA A 82 10.31 -5.99 1.61
C ALA A 82 11.06 -4.82 0.95
N PHE A 83 10.38 -3.69 0.75
CA PHE A 83 10.99 -2.48 0.20
C PHE A 83 12.08 -1.89 1.11
N CYS A 84 11.87 -1.89 2.43
CA CYS A 84 12.89 -1.47 3.40
C CYS A 84 14.12 -2.36 3.33
N ALA A 85 13.95 -3.69 3.25
CA ALA A 85 15.05 -4.63 3.11
C ALA A 85 15.83 -4.41 1.80
N VAL A 86 15.14 -4.25 0.68
CA VAL A 86 15.75 -3.93 -0.62
C VAL A 86 16.51 -2.60 -0.55
N SER A 87 15.91 -1.57 0.05
CA SER A 87 16.52 -0.24 0.18
C SER A 87 17.78 -0.27 1.03
N ALA A 88 17.86 -1.14 2.05
CA ALA A 88 19.05 -1.33 2.87
C ALA A 88 20.15 -2.12 2.14
N VAL A 89 19.79 -3.16 1.37
CA VAL A 89 20.73 -4.01 0.64
C VAL A 89 21.30 -3.32 -0.62
N SER A 90 20.52 -2.48 -1.29
CA SER A 90 20.89 -1.86 -2.56
C SER A 90 22.19 -1.03 -2.51
N PRO A 91 22.42 -0.16 -1.51
CA PRO A 91 23.69 0.56 -1.37
C PRO A 91 24.89 -0.37 -1.15
N LEU A 92 24.71 -1.46 -0.41
CA LEU A 92 25.77 -2.44 -0.14
C LEU A 92 26.13 -3.23 -1.39
N TYR A 93 25.12 -3.70 -2.12
CA TYR A 93 25.31 -4.40 -3.39
C TYR A 93 26.06 -3.53 -4.41
N ASN A 94 25.62 -2.27 -4.58
CA ASN A 94 26.31 -1.32 -5.44
C ASN A 94 27.78 -1.09 -5.02
N ALA A 95 28.06 -0.98 -3.71
CA ALA A 95 29.43 -0.83 -3.21
C ALA A 95 30.31 -2.05 -3.54
N LEU A 96 29.79 -3.26 -3.31
CA LEU A 96 30.50 -4.50 -3.59
C LEU A 96 30.75 -4.71 -5.09
N GLN A 97 29.81 -4.26 -5.93
CA GLN A 97 29.93 -4.30 -7.38
C GLN A 97 31.03 -3.34 -7.87
N GLN A 98 31.05 -2.10 -7.37
CA GLN A 98 32.09 -1.12 -7.72
C GLN A 98 33.49 -1.54 -7.28
N GLN A 99 33.60 -2.31 -6.19
CA GLN A 99 34.87 -2.84 -5.71
C GLN A 99 35.30 -4.14 -6.42
N ASN A 100 34.52 -4.62 -7.40
CA ASN A 100 34.74 -5.91 -8.07
C ASN A 100 34.85 -7.10 -7.09
N MET A 101 34.19 -7.02 -5.93
CA MET A 101 34.18 -8.10 -4.94
C MET A 101 33.10 -9.15 -5.24
N LEU A 102 32.05 -8.74 -5.93
CA LEU A 102 31.00 -9.64 -6.43
C LEU A 102 31.44 -10.29 -7.74
N LYS A 103 31.47 -11.62 -7.77
CA LYS A 103 31.77 -12.42 -8.97
C LYS A 103 30.57 -12.58 -9.92
N GLY A 104 29.38 -12.11 -9.52
CA GLY A 104 28.15 -12.29 -10.28
C GLY A 104 27.15 -11.17 -10.03
N HIS A 105 26.18 -11.06 -10.93
CA HIS A 105 25.12 -10.04 -10.91
C HIS A 105 23.81 -10.62 -10.39
N TRP A 106 23.13 -9.86 -9.55
CA TRP A 106 21.80 -10.20 -9.06
C TRP A 106 20.79 -9.47 -9.93
N ARG A 107 20.45 -10.07 -11.08
CA ARG A 107 19.62 -9.43 -12.11
C ARG A 107 18.29 -8.88 -11.57
N ASP A 108 17.67 -9.60 -10.65
CA ASP A 108 16.41 -9.15 -10.03
C ASP A 108 16.63 -7.89 -9.20
N LEU A 109 17.73 -7.82 -8.44
CA LEU A 109 18.09 -6.63 -7.68
C LEU A 109 18.48 -5.46 -8.61
N ASP A 110 19.20 -5.73 -9.70
CA ASP A 110 19.52 -4.72 -10.72
C ASP A 110 18.24 -4.14 -11.35
N ASN A 111 17.26 -4.98 -11.66
CA ASN A 111 15.97 -4.57 -12.19
C ASN A 111 15.18 -3.74 -11.17
N ILE A 112 15.21 -4.13 -9.90
CA ILE A 112 14.52 -3.40 -8.83
C ILE A 112 15.19 -2.04 -8.59
N ILE A 113 16.52 -1.99 -8.56
CA ILE A 113 17.30 -0.77 -8.42
C ILE A 113 17.04 0.19 -9.59
N THR A 114 17.03 -0.30 -10.82
CA THR A 114 16.79 0.53 -12.00
C THR A 114 15.37 1.08 -12.04
N ALA A 115 14.37 0.26 -11.67
CA ALA A 115 12.98 0.69 -11.58
C ALA A 115 12.71 1.70 -10.46
N ASN A 116 13.45 1.63 -9.35
CA ASN A 116 13.23 2.44 -8.15
C ASN A 116 14.44 3.32 -7.79
N ILE A 117 15.23 3.73 -8.78
CA ILE A 117 16.47 4.47 -8.55
C ILE A 117 16.21 5.83 -7.89
N SER A 118 15.05 6.42 -8.17
CA SER A 118 14.65 7.72 -7.64
C SER A 118 14.28 7.62 -6.15
N GLU A 119 13.69 6.50 -5.75
CA GLU A 119 13.24 6.22 -4.40
C GLU A 119 14.39 5.73 -3.52
N ILE A 120 15.19 4.79 -4.02
CA ILE A 120 16.30 4.16 -3.28
C ILE A 120 17.49 5.13 -3.15
N PHE A 121 17.88 5.80 -4.25
CA PHE A 121 19.11 6.59 -4.30
C PHE A 121 18.89 8.10 -4.46
N ARG A 122 17.63 8.56 -4.46
CA ARG A 122 17.27 9.97 -4.73
C ARG A 122 17.81 10.47 -6.09
N GLY A 123 17.66 9.63 -7.11
CA GLY A 123 17.78 10.01 -8.52
C GLY A 123 19.05 9.55 -9.24
N SER A 124 20.11 9.18 -8.53
CA SER A 124 21.37 8.75 -9.16
C SER A 124 22.09 7.69 -8.34
N LEU A 125 22.68 6.70 -9.02
CA LEU A 125 23.51 5.67 -8.41
C LEU A 125 24.74 6.32 -7.71
N PRO A 126 24.99 6.03 -6.43
CA PRO A 126 26.14 6.60 -5.73
C PRO A 126 27.44 5.98 -6.24
N VAL A 127 28.40 6.81 -6.66
CA VAL A 127 29.70 6.37 -7.22
C VAL A 127 30.84 6.52 -6.21
N THR A 128 30.74 7.49 -5.32
CA THR A 128 31.78 7.72 -4.30
C THR A 128 31.46 6.94 -3.03
N ALA A 129 32.48 6.40 -2.35
CA ALA A 129 32.33 5.76 -1.04
C ALA A 129 31.57 6.65 -0.03
N LYS A 130 31.86 7.96 0.01
CA LYS A 130 31.14 8.94 0.83
C LYS A 130 29.65 9.01 0.50
N GLN A 131 29.29 8.95 -0.79
CA GLN A 131 27.89 8.96 -1.22
C GLN A 131 27.19 7.66 -0.81
N MET A 132 27.83 6.50 -1.01
CA MET A 132 27.25 5.20 -0.64
C MET A 132 26.97 5.12 0.86
N VAL A 133 27.94 5.53 1.67
CA VAL A 133 27.83 5.54 3.14
C VAL A 133 26.76 6.53 3.60
N ASN A 134 26.72 7.75 3.06
CA ASN A 134 25.68 8.73 3.41
C ASN A 134 24.28 8.22 3.05
N ARG A 135 24.11 7.55 1.90
CA ARG A 135 22.83 6.97 1.48
C ARG A 135 22.40 5.84 2.40
N LEU A 136 23.31 4.92 2.74
CA LEU A 136 23.06 3.87 3.70
C LEU A 136 22.62 4.44 5.06
N TYR A 137 23.32 5.47 5.55
CA TYR A 137 22.97 6.12 6.81
C TYR A 137 21.60 6.80 6.79
N LEU A 138 21.19 7.37 5.65
CA LEU A 138 19.82 7.88 5.48
C LEU A 138 18.78 6.77 5.50
N CYS A 139 19.07 5.59 4.93
CA CYS A 139 18.19 4.42 5.01
C CYS A 139 18.04 3.93 6.46
N MET A 140 19.11 4.00 7.26
CA MET A 140 19.12 3.68 8.70
C MET A 140 18.50 4.79 9.57
N LYS A 141 17.71 5.70 8.99
CA LYS A 141 17.05 6.83 9.67
C LYS A 141 18.01 7.75 10.47
N ILE A 142 19.30 7.78 10.12
CA ILE A 142 20.25 8.70 10.78
C ILE A 142 19.93 10.13 10.34
N PRO A 143 19.79 11.09 11.28
CA PRO A 143 19.43 12.46 10.95
C PRO A 143 20.47 13.11 10.04
N VAL A 144 20.00 13.87 9.03
CA VAL A 144 20.84 14.53 8.03
C VAL A 144 21.88 15.47 8.67
N ALA A 145 21.53 16.06 9.81
CA ALA A 145 22.42 16.92 10.59
C ALA A 145 23.74 16.23 10.97
N ALA A 146 23.75 14.90 11.12
CA ALA A 146 24.95 14.11 11.42
C ALA A 146 25.96 14.08 10.26
N PHE A 147 25.57 14.48 9.04
CA PHE A 147 26.45 14.56 7.87
C PHE A 147 27.02 15.97 7.63
N SER A 148 26.66 16.95 8.45
CA SER A 148 27.21 18.30 8.36
C SER A 148 28.66 18.34 8.88
N GLU A 149 29.54 19.04 8.17
CA GLU A 149 30.92 19.27 8.61
C GLU A 149 31.00 20.08 9.91
N THR A 150 29.96 20.85 10.22
CA THR A 150 29.82 21.64 11.45
C THR A 150 29.09 20.90 12.58
N TYR A 151 28.77 19.62 12.41
CA TYR A 151 28.07 18.85 13.43
C TYR A 151 28.96 18.66 14.68
N ARG A 152 28.54 19.24 15.81
CA ARG A 152 29.23 19.15 17.10
C ARG A 152 28.72 18.01 18.00
N GLY A 153 27.78 17.20 17.53
CA GLY A 153 27.24 16.08 18.31
C GLY A 153 28.13 14.83 18.26
N ALA A 154 27.84 13.87 19.14
CA ALA A 154 28.51 12.57 19.11
C ALA A 154 28.24 11.87 17.76
N LYS A 155 29.26 11.22 17.20
CA LYS A 155 29.09 10.37 16.00
C LYS A 155 28.00 9.33 16.28
N PRO A 156 27.12 9.03 15.30
CA PRO A 156 26.07 8.04 15.49
C PRO A 156 26.67 6.70 15.92
N ASN A 157 26.20 6.17 17.04
CA ASN A 157 26.66 4.88 17.56
C ASN A 157 25.99 3.75 16.77
N PHE A 158 26.76 3.08 15.90
CA PHE A 158 26.27 1.98 15.07
C PHE A 158 25.67 0.83 15.87
N ASN A 159 26.19 0.56 17.07
CA ASN A 159 25.67 -0.51 17.92
C ASN A 159 24.25 -0.21 18.42
N HIS A 160 23.93 1.07 18.61
CA HIS A 160 22.59 1.50 19.03
C HIS A 160 21.59 1.55 17.85
N LEU A 161 22.08 1.60 16.61
CA LEU A 161 21.25 1.57 15.41
C LEU A 161 20.92 0.13 15.02
N ILE A 162 21.90 -0.77 15.06
CA ILE A 162 21.71 -2.20 14.77
C ILE A 162 20.76 -2.86 15.80
N GLY A 163 20.79 -2.41 17.06
CA GLY A 163 19.90 -2.93 18.11
C GLY A 163 18.47 -2.37 18.10
N ARG A 164 18.18 -1.30 17.33
CA ARG A 164 16.82 -0.73 17.22
C ARG A 164 15.99 -1.40 16.12
N ASP A 165 16.64 -1.81 15.03
CA ASP A 165 15.94 -2.19 13.80
C ASP A 165 15.53 -3.66 13.72
N SER A 166 16.06 -4.55 14.58
CA SER A 166 15.64 -5.97 14.57
C SER A 166 14.21 -6.18 15.06
N GLU A 167 13.63 -5.22 15.78
CA GLU A 167 12.23 -5.23 16.24
C GLU A 167 11.30 -4.31 15.42
N GLU A 168 11.85 -3.41 14.59
CA GLU A 168 11.10 -2.41 13.81
C GLU A 168 10.74 -2.88 12.39
N THR A 169 10.44 -4.16 12.19
CA THR A 169 9.58 -4.48 11.03
C THR A 169 8.25 -3.77 11.25
N ILE A 170 7.70 -3.18 10.20
CA ILE A 170 6.35 -2.62 10.29
C ILE A 170 5.47 -3.79 10.69
N GLN A 171 4.88 -3.69 11.88
CA GLN A 171 3.96 -4.69 12.38
C GLN A 171 2.55 -4.33 11.92
N ALA A 172 1.73 -5.36 11.70
CA ALA A 172 0.30 -5.15 11.53
C ALA A 172 -0.26 -4.45 12.78
N SER A 173 -1.29 -3.62 12.60
CA SER A 173 -1.91 -2.96 13.76
C SER A 173 -2.41 -4.01 14.76
N SER A 174 -2.42 -3.66 16.04
CA SER A 174 -2.92 -4.57 17.09
C SER A 174 -4.33 -5.06 16.79
N VAL A 175 -5.18 -4.16 16.27
CA VAL A 175 -6.54 -4.45 15.80
C VAL A 175 -6.52 -5.51 14.69
N SER A 176 -5.62 -5.38 13.71
CA SER A 176 -5.44 -6.36 12.62
C SER A 176 -5.07 -7.74 13.15
N THR A 177 -4.12 -7.80 14.09
CA THR A 177 -3.71 -9.07 14.72
C THR A 177 -4.87 -9.75 15.44
N HIS A 178 -5.62 -9.01 16.25
CA HIS A 178 -6.82 -9.53 16.91
C HIS A 178 -7.90 -9.94 15.91
N LEU A 179 -8.07 -9.19 14.82
CA LEU A 179 -9.05 -9.48 13.77
C LEU A 179 -8.68 -10.76 13.01
N SER A 180 -7.39 -11.01 12.78
CA SER A 180 -6.89 -12.29 12.25
C SER A 180 -7.30 -13.45 13.15
N TRP A 181 -7.07 -13.34 14.46
CA TRP A 181 -7.41 -14.38 15.42
C TRP A 181 -8.93 -14.58 15.53
N TYR A 182 -9.71 -13.49 15.49
CA TYR A 182 -11.16 -13.56 15.45
C TYR A 182 -11.68 -14.29 14.20
N LEU A 183 -11.13 -13.97 13.02
CA LEU A 183 -11.51 -14.65 11.77
C LEU A 183 -11.11 -16.14 11.74
N GLN A 184 -10.08 -16.52 12.49
CA GLN A 184 -9.65 -17.90 12.67
C GLN A 184 -10.44 -18.64 13.77
N GLY A 185 -11.28 -17.92 14.53
CA GLY A 185 -12.07 -18.47 15.64
C GLY A 185 -11.29 -18.63 16.95
N GLU A 186 -10.11 -18.00 17.05
CA GLU A 186 -9.22 -18.09 18.21
C GLU A 186 -9.44 -16.96 19.24
N ASP A 187 -10.11 -15.87 18.85
CA ASP A 187 -10.34 -14.70 19.72
C ASP A 187 -11.83 -14.29 19.75
N SER A 188 -12.25 -13.62 20.82
CA SER A 188 -13.62 -13.15 21.02
C SER A 188 -13.84 -11.76 20.42
N ALA A 189 -15.05 -11.50 19.93
CA ALA A 189 -15.45 -10.19 19.42
C ALA A 189 -15.43 -9.07 20.49
N GLU A 190 -15.44 -9.45 21.78
CA GLU A 190 -15.44 -8.51 22.91
C GLU A 190 -14.17 -7.65 22.99
N ARG A 191 -13.07 -8.04 22.33
CA ARG A 191 -11.82 -7.27 22.31
C ARG A 191 -11.82 -6.07 21.36
N PHE A 192 -12.88 -5.90 20.56
CA PHE A 192 -13.02 -4.77 19.63
C PHE A 192 -13.96 -3.66 20.13
N VAL A 193 -14.50 -3.80 21.36
CA VAL A 193 -15.40 -2.86 22.03
C VAL A 193 -14.62 -2.04 23.06
#